data_AF-A0A1E7KVE3-F1
#
_entry.id   AF-A0A1E7KVE3-F1
#
_cell.length_a   1.000
_cell.length_b   1.000
_cell.length_c   1.000
_cell.angle_alpha   90.00
_cell.angle_beta   90.00
_cell.angle_gamma   90.00
#
_symmetry.space_group_name_H-M   'P 1'
#
loop_
_entity.id
_entity.type
_entity.pdbx_description
1 polymer ?
#
loop_
_entity_poly.entity_id
_entity_poly.type
_entity_poly.pdbx_seq_one_letter_code
_entity_poly.pdbx_strand_id
1 'polypeptide(L)'
;DLGFDSLTAVELRNRLTNATGLRLPATLVFDYPTAMSLAEYVRDELFADESTHAVEHVPTRLLPPVADDPVVIVGMSCRYPGG
;
A
#
# COMPACT_ATOMS: atom_id res chain seq x y z
N ASP A 1 0.35 17.76 -19.25
CA ASP A 1 0.04 16.65 -18.36
C ASP A 1 -0.03 17.08 -16.91
N LEU A 2 -1.24 17.16 -16.34
CA LEU A 2 -1.41 17.23 -14.88
C LEU A 2 -1.22 15.82 -14.30
N GLY A 3 0.00 15.29 -14.40
CA GLY A 3 0.41 14.14 -13.62
C GLY A 3 0.71 14.59 -12.20
N PHE A 4 0.32 13.80 -11.19
CA PHE A 4 0.70 14.07 -9.81
C PHE A 4 2.22 14.07 -9.65
N ASP A 5 2.78 15.15 -9.12
CA ASP A 5 4.11 15.08 -8.52
C ASP A 5 4.02 14.26 -7.22
N SER A 6 5.10 13.56 -6.85
CA SER A 6 5.08 12.58 -5.75
C SER A 6 4.73 13.18 -4.38
N LEU A 7 4.86 14.50 -4.20
CA LEU A 7 4.54 15.18 -2.94
C LEU A 7 3.06 15.60 -2.89
N THR A 8 2.57 16.23 -3.95
CA THR A 8 1.17 16.63 -4.13
C THR A 8 0.25 15.41 -4.12
N ALA A 9 0.72 14.26 -4.61
CA ALA A 9 0.08 12.95 -4.50
C ALA A 9 -0.29 12.57 -3.05
N VAL A 10 0.70 12.67 -2.17
CA VAL A 10 0.61 12.26 -0.77
C VAL A 10 -0.25 13.24 0.03
N GLU A 11 -0.09 14.54 -0.23
CA GLU A 11 -0.90 15.58 0.39
C GLU A 11 -2.37 15.48 -0.03
N LEU A 12 -2.65 15.23 -1.32
CA LEU A 12 -4.02 15.03 -1.79
C LEU A 12 -4.64 13.80 -1.12
N ARG A 13 -3.94 12.67 -1.08
CA ARG A 13 -4.44 11.47 -0.38
C ARG A 13 -4.79 11.79 1.07
N ASN A 14 -3.90 12.46 1.81
CA ASN A 14 -4.15 12.84 3.21
C ASN A 14 -5.39 13.73 3.36
N ARG A 15 -5.54 14.72 2.47
CA ARG A 15 -6.71 15.60 2.44
C ARG A 15 -7.99 14.83 2.16
N LEU A 16 -7.97 13.93 1.18
CA LEU A 16 -9.13 13.12 0.82
C LEU A 16 -9.50 12.14 1.95
N THR A 17 -8.54 11.48 2.58
CA THR A 17 -8.79 10.63 3.75
C THR A 17 -9.42 11.42 4.90
N ASN A 18 -8.95 12.65 5.16
CA ASN A 18 -9.52 13.48 6.22
C ASN A 18 -10.95 13.97 5.85
N ALA A 19 -11.18 14.36 4.60
CA ALA A 19 -12.47 14.89 4.15
C ALA A 19 -13.55 13.81 3.98
N THR A 20 -13.17 12.61 3.56
CA THR A 20 -14.10 11.51 3.26
C THR A 20 -14.19 10.47 4.38
N GLY A 21 -13.21 10.42 5.28
CA GLY A 21 -13.08 9.36 6.29
C GLY A 21 -12.61 8.01 5.71
N LEU A 22 -12.39 7.91 4.40
CA LEU A 22 -11.98 6.67 3.73
C LEU A 22 -10.50 6.36 3.98
N ARG A 23 -10.21 5.07 4.21
CA ARG A 23 -8.84 4.57 4.30
C ARG A 23 -8.27 4.33 2.90
N LEU A 24 -7.69 5.37 2.33
CA LEU A 24 -7.12 5.34 0.98
C LEU A 24 -5.71 4.71 0.98
N PRO A 25 -5.43 3.69 0.14
CA PRO A 25 -4.11 3.08 0.01
C PRO A 25 -3.01 4.09 -0.37
N ALA A 26 -1.78 3.82 0.06
CA ALA A 26 -0.63 4.65 -0.35
C ALA A 26 -0.28 4.47 -1.84
N THR A 27 -0.72 3.38 -2.47
CA THR A 27 -0.50 3.08 -3.90
C THR A 27 -1.47 3.81 -4.83
N LEU A 28 -2.51 4.45 -4.29
CA LEU A 28 -3.64 4.98 -5.06
C LEU A 28 -3.22 5.96 -6.16
N VAL A 29 -2.19 6.76 -5.92
CA VAL A 29 -1.71 7.72 -6.93
C VAL A 29 -0.91 7.05 -8.06
N PHE A 30 -0.39 5.84 -7.82
CA PHE A 30 0.22 5.01 -8.87
C PHE A 30 -0.84 4.23 -9.65
N ASP A 31 -1.89 3.76 -8.97
CA ASP A 31 -3.00 3.03 -9.57
C ASP A 31 -3.90 3.96 -10.42
N TYR A 32 -4.03 5.22 -9.98
CA TYR A 32 -4.85 6.25 -10.61
C TYR A 32 -4.03 7.53 -10.86
N PRO A 33 -3.16 7.52 -11.90
CA PRO A 33 -2.19 8.60 -12.14
C PRO A 33 -2.82 9.92 -12.58
N THR A 34 -4.13 9.91 -12.91
CA THR A 34 -4.87 11.11 -13.33
C THR A 34 -5.87 11.54 -12.26
N ALA A 35 -6.10 12.85 -12.15
CA ALA A 35 -7.09 13.39 -11.21
C ALA A 35 -8.51 12.85 -11.47
N MET A 36 -8.85 12.58 -12.73
CA MET A 36 -10.17 12.06 -13.11
C MET A 36 -10.36 10.62 -12.62
N SER A 37 -9.39 9.74 -12.88
CA SER A 37 -9.44 8.33 -12.45
C SER A 37 -9.46 8.20 -10.93
N LEU A 38 -8.76 9.09 -10.22
CA LEU A 38 -8.76 9.13 -8.75
C LEU A 38 -10.10 9.64 -8.19
N ALA A 39 -10.71 10.64 -8.82
CA ALA A 39 -12.02 11.15 -8.42
C ALA A 39 -13.14 10.13 -8.64
N GLU A 40 -13.10 9.36 -9.73
CA GLU A 40 -14.02 8.26 -9.99
C GLU A 40 -13.90 7.17 -8.92
N TYR A 41 -12.68 6.74 -8.60
CA TYR A 41 -12.46 5.76 -7.54
C TYR A 41 -13.03 6.21 -6.18
N VAL A 42 -12.75 7.46 -5.77
CA VAL A 42 -13.23 7.99 -4.49
C VAL A 42 -14.75 8.12 -4.48
N ARG A 43 -15.36 8.54 -5.60
CA ARG A 43 -16.81 8.62 -5.73
C ARG A 43 -17.43 7.23 -5.59
N ASP A 44 -16.89 6.25 -6.31
CA ASP A 44 -17.43 4.90 -6.31
C ASP A 44 -17.30 4.28 -4.91
N GLU A 45 -16.19 4.48 -4.19
CA GLU A 45 -16.01 4.01 -2.81
C GLU A 45 -17.01 4.68 -1.85
N LEU A 46 -17.22 6.01 -1.97
CA LEU A 46 -18.11 6.76 -1.08
C LEU A 46 -19.58 6.38 -1.25
N PHE A 47 -19.99 5.95 -2.46
CA PHE A 47 -21.37 5.57 -2.76
C PHE A 47 -21.57 4.04 -2.82
N ALA A 48 -20.51 3.23 -2.80
CA ALA A 48 -20.61 1.77 -2.69
C ALA A 48 -21.07 1.31 -1.30
N ASP A 49 -20.80 2.09 -0.25
CA ASP A 49 -21.13 1.76 1.15
C ASP A 49 -22.65 1.77 1.44
N GLU A 50 -23.47 2.44 0.62
CA GLU A 50 -24.95 2.41 0.73
C GLU A 50 -25.55 1.04 0.33
N SER A 51 -24.76 0.12 -0.24
CA SER A 51 -25.26 -1.18 -0.75
C SER A 51 -24.62 -2.42 -0.14
N THR A 52 -23.66 -2.35 0.78
CA THR A 52 -23.05 -3.57 1.36
C THR A 52 -22.58 -3.37 2.81
N HIS A 53 -23.55 -3.35 3.73
CA HIS A 53 -23.30 -3.71 5.12
C HIS A 53 -23.27 -5.24 5.26
N ALA A 54 -22.16 -5.86 4.85
CA ALA A 54 -21.67 -7.17 5.29
C ALA A 54 -20.39 -7.49 4.50
N VAL A 55 -19.21 -7.33 5.10
CA VAL A 55 -18.44 -8.43 5.73
C VAL A 55 -17.26 -7.79 6.48
N GLU A 56 -17.30 -7.94 7.80
CA GLU A 56 -16.14 -7.88 8.68
C GLU A 56 -15.05 -8.83 8.17
N HIS A 57 -13.92 -8.33 7.69
CA HIS A 57 -12.62 -9.02 7.80
C HIS A 57 -11.48 -8.05 7.48
N VAL A 58 -10.83 -7.53 8.52
CA VAL A 58 -9.40 -7.22 8.43
C VAL A 58 -8.69 -8.55 8.65
N PRO A 59 -8.15 -9.24 7.64
CA PRO A 59 -7.14 -10.23 7.93
C PRO A 59 -5.93 -9.42 8.40
N THR A 60 -5.77 -9.30 9.72
CA THR A 60 -4.43 -9.31 10.29
C THR A 60 -3.68 -10.39 9.55
N ARG A 61 -2.63 -10.03 8.81
CA ARG A 61 -1.77 -10.99 8.13
C ARG A 61 -1.25 -11.92 9.22
N LEU A 62 -1.93 -13.06 9.42
CA LEU A 62 -1.33 -14.20 10.07
C LEU A 62 -0.16 -14.53 9.15
N LEU A 63 1.04 -14.12 9.58
CA LEU A 63 2.24 -14.75 9.07
C LEU A 63 1.97 -16.25 9.17
N PRO A 64 2.19 -17.05 8.11
CA PRO A 64 2.17 -18.49 8.27
C PRO A 64 3.04 -18.81 9.51
N PRO A 65 2.66 -19.79 10.35
CA PRO A 65 3.58 -20.27 11.37
C PRO A 65 4.87 -20.51 10.61
N VAL A 66 5.92 -19.75 10.95
CA VAL A 66 7.26 -20.04 10.49
C VAL A 66 7.50 -21.40 11.10
N ALA A 67 7.19 -22.46 10.35
CA ALA A 67 7.72 -23.78 10.63
C ALA A 67 9.21 -23.52 10.87
N ASP A 68 9.73 -24.01 12.00
CA ASP A 68 11.07 -23.75 12.53
C ASP A 68 12.16 -24.06 11.50
N ASP A 69 12.29 -23.22 10.47
CA ASP A 69 13.24 -23.29 9.39
C ASP A 69 14.30 -22.24 9.72
N PRO A 70 15.39 -22.63 10.38
CA PRO A 70 16.39 -21.69 10.82
C PRO A 70 17.05 -21.07 9.60
N VAL A 71 16.86 -19.76 9.42
CA VAL A 71 17.68 -18.98 8.49
C VAL A 71 19.12 -19.01 9.00
N VAL A 72 20.02 -19.67 8.26
CA VAL A 72 21.45 -19.74 8.60
C VAL A 72 22.25 -18.75 7.77
N ILE A 73 23.01 -17.89 8.44
CA ILE A 73 24.01 -17.04 7.79
C ILE A 73 25.37 -17.69 7.99
N VAL A 74 26.00 -18.14 6.91
CA VAL A 74 27.37 -18.70 6.92
C VAL A 74 28.33 -17.70 6.29
N GLY A 75 29.31 -17.25 7.08
CA GLY A 75 30.44 -16.45 6.60
C GLY A 75 31.72 -17.28 6.63
N MET A 76 32.46 -17.30 5.54
CA MET A 76 33.80 -17.87 5.48
C MET A 76 34.74 -16.85 4.85
N SER A 77 35.83 -16.53 5.53
CA SER A 77 36.92 -15.71 4.98
C SER A 77 38.20 -16.55 4.98
N CYS A 78 38.93 -16.50 3.88
CA CYS A 78 40.25 -17.11 3.75
C CYS A 78 41.20 -16.06 3.19
N ARG A 79 42.45 -16.07 3.68
CA ARG A 79 43.55 -15.34 3.06
C ARG A 79 44.39 -16.35 2.29
N TYR A 80 44.36 -16.26 0.97
CA TYR A 80 45.19 -17.11 0.12
C TYR A 80 46.65 -16.64 0.16
N PRO A 81 47.63 -17.56 0.18
CA PRO A 81 49.04 -17.20 0.07
C PRO A 81 49.31 -16.66 -1.34
N GLY A 82 49.87 -15.46 -1.44
CA GLY A 82 50.18 -14.83 -2.73
C GLY A 82 50.39 -13.32 -2.68
N GLY A 83 49.72 -12.62 -1.76
CA GLY A 83 49.83 -11.16 -1.66
C GLY A 83 48.97 -10.45 -2.71
#